data_AF-A0AAD9X2Z9-F1
#
_entry.id   AF-A0AAD9X2Z9-F1
#
_cell.length_a   1.000
_cell.length_b   1.000
_cell.length_c   1.000
_cell.angle_alpha   90.00
_cell.angle_beta   90.00
_cell.angle_gamma   90.00
#
_symmetry.space_group_name_H-M   'P 1'
#
loop_
_entity.id
_entity.type
_entity.pdbx_description
1 polymer ?
#
loop_
_entity_poly.entity_id
_entity_poly.type
_entity_poly.pdbx_seq_one_letter_code
_entity_poly.pdbx_strand_id
1 'polypeptide(L)'
;MEELRNLHQNAFNYVNDAGPHKWSRVHCLDRRERNLDFTSLCLEYYKRHTLINVYLVPIIPVGHPSTWVVPSDIAERVVLNPISKRQAGRQRVGRHVLSSERTTTQSCRKCGQLGHNKKKCSNPPLINEGPTRVVP
;
A
#
# COMPACT_ATOMS: atom_id res chain seq x y z
N MET A 1 -11.55 20.38 -12.06
CA MET A 1 -11.11 20.12 -10.66
C MET A 1 -12.21 20.44 -9.65
N GLU A 2 -12.99 21.51 -9.85
CA GLU A 2 -14.16 21.82 -9.02
C GLU A 2 -15.23 20.71 -9.05
N GLU A 3 -15.44 20.10 -10.22
CA GLU A 3 -16.47 19.05 -10.40
C GLU A 3 -16.19 17.77 -9.58
N LEU A 4 -14.92 17.38 -9.45
CA LEU A 4 -14.51 16.23 -8.61
C LEU A 4 -14.64 16.52 -7.10
N ARG A 5 -14.50 17.79 -6.70
CA ARG A 5 -14.68 18.23 -5.33
C ARG A 5 -16.16 18.11 -4.91
N ASN A 6 -17.06 18.48 -5.82
CA ASN A 6 -18.50 18.42 -5.61
C ASN A 6 -19.06 16.97 -5.62
N LEU A 7 -18.46 16.07 -6.41
CA LEU A 7 -18.95 14.69 -6.53
C LEU A 7 -18.50 13.79 -5.37
N HIS A 8 -17.24 13.91 -4.92
CA HIS A 8 -16.71 13.07 -3.85
C HIS A 8 -15.54 13.75 -3.11
N GLN A 9 -15.89 14.60 -2.14
CA GLN A 9 -14.96 15.40 -1.34
C GLN A 9 -13.82 14.57 -0.74
N ASN A 10 -14.11 13.34 -0.29
CA ASN A 10 -13.10 12.44 0.31
C ASN A 10 -12.07 11.93 -0.72
N ALA A 11 -12.49 11.69 -1.97
CA ALA A 11 -11.56 11.26 -3.02
C ALA A 11 -10.70 12.43 -3.49
N PHE A 12 -11.28 13.62 -3.59
CA PHE A 12 -10.54 14.85 -3.85
C PHE A 12 -9.49 15.10 -2.77
N ASN A 13 -9.86 14.99 -1.49
CA ASN A 13 -8.93 15.14 -0.36
C ASN A 13 -7.83 14.07 -0.40
N TYR A 14 -8.17 12.80 -0.67
CA TYR A 14 -7.18 11.72 -0.79
C TYR A 14 -6.17 11.97 -1.92
N VAL A 15 -6.60 12.39 -3.11
CA VAL A 15 -5.69 12.65 -4.24
C VAL A 15 -4.76 13.84 -3.97
N ASN A 16 -5.20 14.81 -3.17
CA ASN A 16 -4.37 15.94 -2.74
C ASN A 16 -3.43 15.56 -1.57
N ASP A 17 -3.92 14.84 -0.57
CA ASP A 17 -3.17 14.46 0.64
C ASP A 17 -2.23 13.27 0.44
N ALA A 18 -2.57 12.35 -0.46
CA ALA A 18 -1.78 11.19 -0.84
C ALA A 18 -0.97 11.40 -2.12
N GLY A 19 -1.11 12.57 -2.74
CA GLY A 19 -0.42 12.94 -3.97
C GLY A 19 1.10 12.76 -3.91
N PRO A 20 1.80 12.99 -5.04
CA PRO A 20 3.19 12.60 -5.28
C PRO A 20 4.18 12.88 -4.13
N HIS A 21 3.93 13.94 -3.36
CA HIS A 21 4.69 14.33 -2.17
C HIS A 21 4.72 13.33 -1.01
N LYS A 22 3.73 12.43 -0.88
CA LYS A 22 3.78 11.33 0.12
C LYS A 22 4.60 10.15 -0.39
N TRP A 23 4.47 9.83 -1.68
CA TRP A 23 5.23 8.75 -2.32
C TRP A 23 6.72 9.10 -2.44
N SER A 24 7.05 10.36 -2.75
CA SER A 24 8.44 10.82 -2.80
C SER A 24 9.15 10.76 -1.44
N ARG A 25 8.41 10.97 -0.33
CA ARG A 25 8.96 10.94 1.04
C ARG A 25 9.43 9.56 1.50
N VAL A 26 8.81 8.49 1.01
CA VAL A 26 9.15 7.11 1.39
C VAL A 26 10.31 6.55 0.56
N HIS A 27 10.52 7.09 -0.65
CA HIS A 27 11.50 6.58 -1.61
C HIS A 27 12.73 7.47 -1.82
N CYS A 28 12.77 8.71 -1.31
CA CYS A 28 13.96 9.56 -1.37
C CYS A 28 14.77 9.48 -0.06
N LEU A 29 15.84 8.67 -0.06
CA LEU A 29 16.74 8.52 1.09
C LEU A 29 17.69 9.70 1.30
N ASP A 30 17.81 10.62 0.33
CA ASP A 30 18.79 11.71 0.37
C ASP A 30 18.13 13.11 0.40
N ARG A 31 18.68 13.98 1.24
CA ARG A 31 18.17 15.33 1.55
C ARG A 31 18.46 16.36 0.43
N ARG A 32 19.12 15.92 -0.65
CA ARG A 32 19.61 16.75 -1.77
C ARG A 32 18.54 17.12 -2.80
N GLU A 33 17.42 16.40 -2.89
CA GLU A 33 16.40 16.63 -3.92
C GLU A 33 15.22 17.51 -3.46
N ARG A 34 15.38 18.26 -2.36
CA ARG A 34 14.29 19.11 -1.82
C ARG A 34 13.83 20.22 -2.77
N ASN A 35 14.62 20.54 -3.80
CA ASN A 35 14.34 21.61 -4.76
C ASN A 35 14.07 21.10 -6.19
N LEU A 36 13.98 19.78 -6.41
CA LEU A 36 13.55 19.26 -7.69
C LEU A 36 12.03 19.29 -7.74
N ASP A 37 11.49 20.02 -8.72
CA ASP A 37 10.07 19.92 -9.03
C ASP A 37 9.82 18.57 -9.71
N PHE A 38 9.45 17.57 -8.93
CA PHE A 38 9.11 16.24 -9.43
C PHE A 38 7.95 16.25 -10.44
N THR A 39 7.13 17.31 -10.48
CA THR A 39 6.09 17.46 -11.51
C THR A 39 6.66 17.80 -12.89
N SER A 40 7.82 18.45 -12.94
CA SER A 40 8.55 18.74 -14.19
C SER A 40 9.23 17.52 -14.82
N LEU A 41 9.54 16.50 -14.00
CA LEU A 41 10.13 15.23 -14.45
C LEU A 41 9.10 14.27 -15.06
N CYS A 42 7.80 14.54 -14.88
CA CYS A 42 6.74 13.71 -15.44
C CYS A 42 6.50 14.07 -16.91
N LEU A 43 6.54 13.04 -17.78
CA LEU A 43 6.04 13.13 -19.14
C LEU A 43 4.57 13.60 -19.13
N GLU A 44 4.19 14.40 -20.14
CA GLU A 44 2.86 14.99 -20.27
C GLU A 44 1.73 13.95 -20.12
N TYR A 45 1.96 12.75 -20.64
CA TYR A 45 1.04 11.61 -20.55
C TYR A 45 0.65 11.23 -19.10
N TYR A 46 1.57 11.36 -18.15
CA TYR A 46 1.37 10.98 -16.75
C TYR A 46 0.97 12.15 -15.84
N LYS A 47 0.77 13.34 -16.40
CA LYS A 47 0.30 14.47 -15.60
C LYS A 47 -1.14 14.25 -15.14
N ARG A 48 -1.44 14.75 -13.94
CA ARG A 48 -2.77 14.64 -13.31
C ARG A 48 -3.90 15.09 -14.24
N HIS A 49 -3.72 16.19 -14.96
CA HIS A 49 -4.73 16.72 -15.87
C HIS A 49 -5.01 15.74 -17.02
N THR A 50 -3.98 15.15 -17.61
CA THR A 50 -4.08 14.17 -18.70
C THR A 50 -4.81 12.93 -18.24
N LEU A 51 -4.43 12.39 -17.08
CA LEU A 51 -5.11 11.25 -16.48
C LEU A 51 -6.59 11.57 -16.22
N ILE A 52 -6.90 12.72 -15.61
CA ILE A 52 -8.30 13.13 -15.38
C ILE A 52 -9.06 13.19 -16.70
N ASN A 53 -8.51 13.81 -17.74
CA ASN A 53 -9.19 13.96 -19.04
C ASN A 53 -9.45 12.61 -19.72
N VAL A 54 -8.48 11.70 -19.69
CA VAL A 54 -8.63 10.34 -20.26
C VAL A 54 -9.70 9.56 -19.52
N TYR A 55 -9.74 9.66 -18.19
CA TYR A 55 -10.73 8.95 -17.38
C TYR A 55 -12.05 9.72 -17.22
N LEU A 56 -12.17 10.98 -17.65
CA LEU A 56 -13.40 11.77 -17.54
C LEU A 56 -14.56 11.11 -18.32
N VAL A 57 -14.27 10.58 -19.51
CA VAL A 57 -15.24 9.89 -20.38
C VAL A 57 -15.81 8.62 -19.72
N PRO A 58 -15.01 7.71 -19.13
CA PRO A 58 -15.53 6.56 -18.39
C PRO A 58 -16.09 6.90 -16.99
N ILE A 59 -15.83 8.10 -16.44
CA ILE A 59 -16.44 8.58 -15.19
C ILE A 59 -17.80 9.27 -15.46
N ILE A 60 -18.43 9.06 -16.61
CA ILE A 60 -19.88 9.27 -16.68
C ILE A 60 -20.49 8.18 -15.80
N PRO A 61 -21.15 8.53 -14.68
CA PRO A 61 -21.78 7.52 -13.85
C PRO A 61 -22.75 6.75 -14.74
N VAL A 62 -22.61 5.42 -14.75
CA VAL A 62 -23.67 4.57 -15.29
C VAL A 62 -24.96 5.05 -14.63
N GLY A 63 -25.96 5.44 -15.44
CA GLY A 63 -27.17 6.10 -14.95
C GLY A 63 -27.87 5.26 -13.87
N HIS A 64 -28.88 5.81 -13.19
CA HIS A 64 -29.63 5.02 -12.23
C HIS A 64 -30.18 3.74 -12.90
N PRO A 65 -30.13 2.55 -12.29
CA PRO A 65 -30.57 1.31 -12.94
C PRO A 65 -32.00 1.36 -13.51
N SER A 66 -32.85 2.25 -12.99
CA SER A 66 -34.20 2.50 -13.51
C SER A 66 -34.25 3.18 -14.88
N THR A 67 -33.17 3.84 -15.32
CA THR A 67 -33.08 4.47 -16.63
C THR A 67 -32.47 3.54 -17.67
N TRP A 68 -32.12 2.30 -17.30
CA TRP A 68 -31.50 1.35 -18.22
C TRP A 68 -32.59 0.64 -19.01
N VAL A 69 -32.48 0.68 -20.33
CA VAL A 69 -33.29 -0.17 -21.21
C VAL A 69 -32.62 -1.53 -21.23
N VAL A 70 -33.24 -2.53 -20.57
CA VAL A 70 -32.76 -3.92 -20.55
C VAL A 70 -33.55 -4.72 -21.58
N PRO A 71 -32.91 -5.23 -22.65
CA PRO A 71 -33.52 -6.15 -23.61
C PRO A 71 -34.11 -7.41 -22.94
N SER A 72 -35.20 -7.93 -23.48
CA SER A 72 -35.93 -9.08 -22.92
C SER A 72 -35.07 -10.33 -22.76
N ASP A 73 -34.18 -10.60 -23.73
CA ASP A 73 -33.24 -11.71 -23.72
C ASP A 73 -32.21 -11.65 -22.57
N ILE A 74 -31.86 -10.44 -22.13
CA ILE A 74 -30.96 -10.21 -21.00
C ILE A 74 -31.74 -10.29 -19.68
N ALA A 75 -32.96 -9.74 -19.64
CA ALA A 75 -33.81 -9.76 -18.45
C ALA A 75 -34.24 -11.19 -18.05
N GLU A 76 -34.45 -12.08 -19.02
CA GLU A 76 -34.78 -13.49 -18.81
C GLU A 76 -33.57 -14.34 -18.40
N ARG A 77 -32.35 -13.83 -18.59
CA ARG A 77 -31.12 -14.58 -18.30
C ARG A 77 -30.85 -14.63 -16.80
N VAL A 78 -31.08 -15.79 -16.19
CA VAL A 78 -30.68 -16.05 -14.81
C VAL A 78 -29.16 -16.25 -14.73
N VAL A 79 -28.44 -15.23 -14.28
CA VAL A 79 -27.00 -15.33 -13.99
C VAL A 79 -26.82 -15.87 -12.58
N LEU A 80 -26.43 -17.14 -12.47
CA LEU A 80 -26.07 -17.73 -11.18
C LEU A 80 -24.72 -17.17 -10.71
N ASN A 81 -24.62 -16.94 -9.41
CA ASN A 81 -23.37 -16.58 -8.76
C ASN A 81 -22.34 -17.70 -9.05
N PRO A 82 -21.07 -17.38 -9.35
CA PRO A 82 -20.03 -18.40 -9.42
C PRO A 82 -19.97 -19.14 -8.08
N ILE A 83 -20.10 -20.47 -8.11
CA ILE A 83 -20.13 -21.35 -6.92
C ILE A 83 -18.74 -21.43 -6.24
N SER A 84 -17.75 -20.65 -6.68
CA SER A 84 -16.44 -20.65 -6.07
C SER A 84 -16.41 -19.79 -4.81
N LYS A 85 -16.48 -20.41 -3.64
CA LYS A 85 -15.92 -19.81 -2.42
C LYS A 85 -14.41 -19.81 -2.57
N ARG A 86 -13.81 -18.65 -2.87
CA ARG A 86 -12.36 -18.48 -2.78
C ARG A 86 -11.98 -18.80 -1.34
N GLN A 87 -11.07 -19.76 -1.11
CA GLN A 87 -10.65 -20.09 0.25
C GLN A 87 -10.13 -18.83 0.94
N ALA A 88 -10.64 -18.55 2.13
CA ALA A 88 -10.12 -17.47 2.96
C ALA A 88 -8.72 -17.88 3.44
N GLY A 89 -7.69 -17.23 2.90
CA GLY A 89 -6.31 -17.46 3.29
C GLY A 89 -5.32 -17.23 2.15
N ARG A 90 -4.11 -16.82 2.51
CA ARG A 90 -2.96 -16.84 1.61
C ARG A 90 -2.61 -18.30 1.31
N GLN A 91 -2.52 -18.68 0.03
CA GLN A 91 -2.01 -20.00 -0.36
C GLN A 91 -0.64 -20.22 0.31
N ARG A 92 -0.55 -21.25 1.14
CA ARG A 92 0.68 -21.60 1.90
C ARG A 92 1.70 -22.35 1.02
N VAL A 93 1.26 -22.93 -0.08
CA VAL A 93 2.06 -23.85 -0.90
C VAL A 93 2.48 -23.13 -2.18
N GLY A 94 3.78 -23.12 -2.47
CA GLY A 94 4.33 -22.51 -3.70
C GLY A 94 4.77 -21.04 -3.59
N ARG A 95 4.91 -20.49 -2.36
CA ARG A 95 5.55 -19.17 -2.23
C ARG A 95 7.04 -19.30 -2.53
N HIS A 96 7.47 -18.80 -3.69
CA HIS A 96 8.87 -18.47 -3.91
C HIS A 96 9.24 -17.32 -2.98
N VAL A 97 10.06 -17.61 -1.97
CA VAL A 97 10.68 -16.58 -1.13
C VAL A 97 11.56 -15.74 -2.06
N LEU A 98 11.21 -14.47 -2.27
CA LEU A 98 12.04 -13.57 -3.07
C LEU A 98 13.37 -13.37 -2.36
N SER A 99 14.47 -13.25 -3.09
CA SER A 99 15.81 -12.97 -2.53
C SER A 99 15.86 -11.71 -1.64
N SER A 100 14.89 -10.81 -1.77
CA SER A 100 14.75 -9.58 -0.99
C SER A 100 13.95 -9.75 0.31
N GLU A 101 13.30 -10.89 0.53
CA GLU A 101 12.71 -11.22 1.82
C GLU A 101 13.85 -11.50 2.80
N ARG A 102 14.27 -10.45 3.51
CA ARG A 102 15.24 -10.59 4.60
C ARG A 102 14.67 -11.60 5.59
N THR A 103 15.33 -12.74 5.73
CA THR A 103 15.18 -13.61 6.90
C THR A 103 15.76 -12.84 8.07
N THR A 104 15.05 -11.83 8.55
CA THR A 104 15.48 -11.04 9.70
C THR A 104 15.41 -11.99 10.88
N THR A 105 16.52 -12.68 11.15
CA THR A 105 16.72 -13.46 12.36
C THR A 105 16.56 -12.46 13.50
N GLN A 106 15.38 -12.46 14.10
CA GLN A 106 15.10 -11.57 15.22
C GLN A 106 16.06 -11.93 16.35
N SER A 107 16.72 -10.92 16.92
CA SER A 107 17.53 -11.09 18.12
C SER A 107 16.65 -11.12 19.35
N CYS A 108 16.98 -12.00 20.28
CA CYS A 108 16.26 -12.11 21.53
C CYS A 108 16.58 -10.90 22.41
N ARG A 109 15.56 -10.10 22.76
CA ARG A 109 15.75 -8.93 23.65
C ARG A 109 16.25 -9.24 25.07
N LYS A 110 16.22 -10.51 25.49
CA LYS A 110 16.70 -10.95 26.82
C LYS A 110 18.21 -11.25 26.77
N CYS A 111 18.64 -12.07 25.83
CA CYS A 111 20.01 -12.60 25.78
C CYS A 111 20.82 -12.15 24.55
N GLY A 112 20.25 -11.31 23.68
CA GLY A 112 20.88 -10.81 22.45
C GLY A 112 21.00 -11.83 21.31
N GLN A 113 20.87 -13.12 21.59
CA GLN A 113 21.11 -14.20 20.62
C GLN A 113 20.01 -14.29 19.55
N LEU A 114 20.42 -14.66 18.34
CA LEU A 114 19.53 -14.84 17.19
C LEU A 114 18.74 -16.16 17.28
N GLY A 115 17.63 -16.24 16.55
CA GLY A 115 16.92 -17.52 16.31
C GLY A 115 15.82 -17.87 17.31
N HIS A 116 15.60 -17.08 18.37
CA HIS A 116 14.49 -17.29 19.29
C HIS A 116 13.95 -15.99 19.87
N ASN A 117 12.71 -16.05 20.36
CA ASN A 117 12.01 -14.90 20.95
C ASN A 117 12.15 -14.87 22.49
N LYS A 118 12.03 -13.68 23.09
CA LYS A 118 12.07 -13.47 24.56
C LYS A 118 11.14 -14.44 25.32
N LYS A 119 9.97 -14.73 24.77
CA LYS A 119 8.96 -15.64 25.37
C LYS A 119 9.45 -17.09 25.50
N LYS A 120 10.33 -17.54 24.61
CA LYS A 120 10.90 -18.91 24.59
C LYS A 120 12.38 -18.92 24.96
N CYS A 121 12.88 -17.85 25.59
CA CYS A 121 14.29 -17.71 25.90
C CYS A 121 14.62 -18.34 27.27
N SER A 122 15.34 -19.47 27.23
CA SER A 122 15.91 -20.12 28.42
C SER A 122 17.26 -19.52 28.85
N ASN A 123 17.88 -18.68 28.02
CA ASN A 123 19.18 -18.09 28.32
C ASN A 123 19.08 -17.00 29.40
N PRO A 124 20.15 -16.76 30.19
CA PRO A 124 20.22 -15.65 31.14
C PRO A 124 20.12 -14.29 30.41
N PRO A 125 19.68 -13.24 31.11
CA PRO A 125 19.68 -11.89 30.55
C PRO A 125 21.11 -11.43 30.27
N LEU A 126 21.28 -10.55 29.29
CA LEU A 126 22.55 -9.85 29.07
C LEU A 126 22.89 -9.06 30.34
N ILE A 127 23.95 -9.46 31.04
CA ILE A 127 24.54 -8.67 32.12
C ILE A 127 25.39 -7.61 31.45
N ASN A 128 24.93 -6.36 31.48
CA ASN A 128 25.78 -5.24 31.10
C ASN A 128 26.71 -4.99 32.29
N GLU A 129 27.90 -5.61 32.28
CA GLU A 129 29.00 -5.19 33.15
C GLU A 129 29.32 -3.73 32.77
N GLY A 130 28.82 -2.78 33.57
CA GLY A 130 29.16 -1.38 33.41
C GLY A 130 30.67 -1.19 33.62
N PRO A 131 31.29 -0.11 33.09
CA PRO A 131 32.71 0.10 33.26
C PRO A 131 33.04 0.16 34.76
N THR A 132 33.82 -0.82 35.23
CA THR A 132 34.43 -0.83 36.55
C THR A 132 35.21 0.47 36.73
N ARG A 133 34.69 1.41 37.52
CA ARG A 133 35.45 2.55 38.00
C ARG A 133 36.53 2.01 38.94
N VAL A 134 37.72 1.78 38.40
CA VAL A 134 38.93 1.66 39.21
C VAL A 134 39.23 3.07 39.71
N VAL A 135 39.07 3.30 41.01
CA VAL A 135 39.48 4.54 41.69
C VAL A 135 40.85 4.27 42.32
N PRO A 136 41.88 5.11 42.07
CA PRO A 136 43.17 5.05 42.76
C PRO A 136 43.08 5.27 44.27
#